data_AF-A0A177T6K4-F1
#
_entry.id   AF-A0A177T6K4-F1
#
_cell.length_a   1.000
_cell.length_b   1.000
_cell.length_c   1.000
_cell.angle_alpha   90.00
_cell.angle_beta   90.00
_cell.angle_gamma   90.00
#
_symmetry.space_group_name_H-M   'P 1'
#
loop_
_entity.id
_entity.type
_entity.pdbx_description
1 polymer ?
#
loop_
_entity_poly.entity_id
_entity_poly.type
_entity_poly.pdbx_seq_one_letter_code
_entity_poly.pdbx_strand_id
1 'polypeptide(L)'
;MIAIRSFFFAAAFLAAAVISSPAPPAGFNTNRDPTHKACDPAPGSPAHPHVGSAKCFIQETDRHPYYLTPELGACGVTYNDNMLGACLNPGWVESGYYNSCGRKTTVMNPANKKSIEVVIIDSCISDDAKHPFHCNDISLTKAAFLALGGNPDDGYLANNVKWYFNDQKK
;
A
#
# COMPACT_ATOMS: atom_id res chain seq x y z
N MET A 1 65.31 -39.95 36.14
CA MET A 1 64.90 -39.48 34.79
C MET A 1 63.41 -39.21 34.84
N ILE A 2 62.99 -37.95 34.77
CA ILE A 2 61.58 -37.51 34.88
C ILE A 2 61.14 -37.08 33.48
N ALA A 3 60.17 -37.77 32.89
CA ALA A 3 59.63 -37.48 31.57
C ALA A 3 58.34 -36.66 31.69
N ILE A 4 58.37 -35.46 31.13
CA ILE A 4 57.29 -34.46 31.12
C ILE A 4 56.26 -34.88 30.06
N ARG A 5 55.00 -35.10 30.47
CA ARG A 5 53.88 -35.36 29.56
C ARG A 5 53.29 -34.03 29.07
N SER A 6 53.44 -33.77 27.77
CA SER A 6 52.84 -32.63 27.08
C SER A 6 51.32 -32.80 26.97
N PHE A 7 50.57 -31.85 27.55
CA PHE A 7 49.13 -31.73 27.35
C PHE A 7 48.85 -30.84 26.13
N PHE A 8 48.26 -31.41 25.09
CA PHE A 8 47.70 -30.66 23.97
C PHE A 8 46.32 -30.13 24.38
N PHE A 9 46.22 -28.81 24.58
CA PHE A 9 44.92 -28.13 24.65
C PHE A 9 44.43 -27.84 23.23
N ALA A 10 43.43 -28.58 22.78
CA ALA A 10 42.68 -28.25 21.56
C ALA A 10 41.67 -27.14 21.88
N ALA A 11 41.96 -25.90 21.49
CA ALA A 11 41.02 -24.80 21.55
C ALA A 11 40.00 -24.95 20.40
N ALA A 12 38.78 -25.38 20.72
CA ALA A 12 37.67 -25.39 19.78
C ALA A 12 37.14 -23.95 19.62
N PHE A 13 37.50 -23.30 18.52
CA PHE A 13 36.91 -22.03 18.12
C PHE A 13 35.50 -22.29 17.58
N LEU A 14 34.48 -21.95 18.39
CA LEU A 14 33.10 -21.79 17.94
C LEU A 14 33.03 -20.60 16.99
N ALA A 15 33.08 -20.87 15.68
CA ALA A 15 32.78 -19.88 14.66
C ALA A 15 31.26 -19.62 14.69
N ALA A 16 30.85 -18.53 15.33
CA ALA A 16 29.50 -18.01 15.19
C ALA A 16 29.30 -17.54 13.74
N ALA A 17 28.56 -18.31 12.95
CA ALA A 17 28.13 -17.88 11.63
C ALA A 17 27.19 -16.68 11.80
N VAL A 18 27.69 -15.49 11.51
CA VAL A 18 26.86 -14.29 11.40
C VAL A 18 26.00 -14.48 10.15
N ILE A 19 24.75 -14.92 10.36
CA ILE A 19 23.75 -14.98 9.29
C ILE A 19 23.39 -13.54 8.96
N SER A 20 24.13 -12.94 8.01
CA SER A 20 23.81 -11.65 7.44
C SER A 20 22.55 -11.81 6.60
N SER A 21 21.38 -11.53 7.17
CA SER A 21 20.15 -11.42 6.40
C SER A 21 20.35 -10.39 5.28
N PRO A 22 19.91 -10.68 4.03
CA PRO A 22 20.03 -9.72 2.95
C PRO A 22 19.28 -8.43 3.32
N ALA A 23 19.83 -7.29 2.91
CA ALA A 23 19.17 -6.00 3.10
C ALA A 23 17.78 -6.02 2.44
N PRO A 24 16.76 -5.40 3.06
CA PRO A 24 15.42 -5.33 2.48
C PRO A 24 15.46 -4.59 1.13
N PRO A 25 14.59 -4.93 0.19
CA PRO A 25 14.54 -4.26 -1.11
C PRO A 25 14.20 -2.77 -0.97
N ALA A 26 14.62 -1.96 -1.94
CA ALA A 26 14.31 -0.54 -1.95
C ALA A 26 12.79 -0.29 -1.89
N GLY A 27 12.37 0.64 -1.03
CA GLY A 27 10.95 0.96 -0.80
C GLY A 27 10.22 0.03 0.17
N PHE A 28 10.89 -0.99 0.72
CA PHE A 28 10.33 -1.85 1.75
C PHE A 28 10.05 -1.08 3.05
N ASN A 29 8.86 -1.26 3.59
CA ASN A 29 8.45 -0.68 4.86
C ASN A 29 8.92 -1.55 6.03
N THR A 30 10.08 -1.19 6.61
CA THR A 30 10.61 -1.85 7.81
C THR A 30 9.83 -1.52 9.08
N ASN A 31 8.96 -0.51 9.06
CA ASN A 31 8.15 -0.03 10.19
C ASN A 31 6.65 -0.26 9.96
N ARG A 32 6.31 -1.34 9.26
CA ARG A 32 4.93 -1.70 8.92
C ARG A 32 4.11 -1.93 10.19
N ASP A 33 2.90 -1.37 10.23
CA ASP A 33 1.92 -1.67 11.25
C ASP A 33 1.35 -3.09 11.05
N PRO A 34 1.42 -4.00 12.04
CA PRO A 34 0.85 -5.33 11.93
C PRO A 34 -0.67 -5.40 12.18
N THR A 35 -1.33 -4.31 12.60
CA THR A 35 -2.76 -4.32 12.99
C THR A 35 -3.70 -4.66 11.83
N HIS A 36 -3.34 -4.29 10.59
CA HIS A 36 -4.10 -4.64 9.40
C HIS A 36 -3.32 -5.62 8.52
N LYS A 37 -4.05 -6.42 7.75
CA LYS A 37 -3.45 -7.33 6.75
C LYS A 37 -2.87 -6.50 5.61
N ALA A 38 -1.67 -6.86 5.14
CA ALA A 38 -1.07 -6.25 3.96
C ALA A 38 -1.92 -6.53 2.72
N CYS A 39 -2.11 -5.50 1.89
CA CYS A 39 -2.80 -5.60 0.61
C CYS A 39 -1.83 -5.86 -0.55
N ASP A 40 -0.55 -5.60 -0.34
CA ASP A 40 0.54 -5.91 -1.26
C ASP A 40 1.22 -7.24 -0.90
N PRO A 41 1.87 -7.90 -1.88
CA PRO A 41 2.61 -9.12 -1.61
C PRO A 41 3.87 -8.86 -0.78
N ALA A 42 4.22 -9.82 0.07
CA ALA A 42 5.49 -9.80 0.77
C ALA A 42 6.66 -9.84 -0.22
N PRO A 43 7.81 -9.20 0.10
CA PRO A 43 9.01 -9.29 -0.73
C PRO A 43 9.39 -10.73 -1.03
N GLY A 44 9.72 -11.02 -2.29
CA GLY A 44 10.14 -12.35 -2.72
C GLY A 44 9.00 -13.37 -2.89
N SER A 45 7.74 -13.01 -2.60
CA SER A 45 6.60 -13.82 -3.01
C SER A 45 6.44 -13.76 -4.54
N PRO A 46 6.02 -14.86 -5.21
CA PRO A 46 5.68 -14.81 -6.62
C PRO A 46 4.65 -13.69 -6.81
N ALA A 47 5.05 -12.70 -7.61
CA ALA A 47 4.38 -11.42 -7.75
C ALA A 47 2.85 -11.53 -7.88
N HIS A 48 2.11 -10.75 -7.10
CA HIS A 48 1.04 -10.00 -7.76
C HIS A 48 1.74 -9.07 -8.75
N PRO A 49 1.33 -9.03 -10.04
CA PRO A 49 2.16 -8.56 -11.16
C PRO A 49 2.93 -7.29 -10.79
N HIS A 50 4.25 -7.46 -10.68
CA HIS A 50 5.15 -6.43 -10.21
C HIS A 50 5.06 -5.17 -11.08
N VAL A 51 5.37 -4.04 -10.45
CA VAL A 51 5.92 -2.83 -11.08
C VAL A 51 6.95 -3.25 -12.14
N GLY A 52 6.64 -3.08 -13.42
CA GLY A 52 7.51 -3.53 -14.53
C GLY A 52 7.02 -4.73 -15.34
N SER A 53 5.91 -5.37 -14.97
CA SER A 53 5.24 -6.32 -15.87
C SER A 53 4.30 -5.56 -16.81
N ALA A 54 4.27 -5.93 -18.10
CA ALA A 54 3.44 -5.28 -19.13
C ALA A 54 1.92 -5.32 -18.86
N LYS A 55 1.48 -5.93 -17.75
CA LYS A 55 0.08 -5.99 -17.31
C LYS A 55 -0.08 -5.21 -16.01
N CYS A 56 -0.79 -4.08 -16.08
CA CYS A 56 -1.20 -3.34 -14.90
C CYS A 56 -2.09 -4.18 -14.00
N PHE A 57 -1.88 -4.08 -12.69
CA PHE A 57 -2.81 -4.66 -11.73
C PHE A 57 -3.97 -3.70 -11.52
N ILE A 58 -5.02 -3.90 -12.32
CA ILE A 58 -6.24 -3.10 -12.23
C ILE A 58 -7.10 -3.67 -11.11
N GLN A 59 -7.36 -2.83 -10.11
CA GLN A 59 -8.32 -3.06 -9.05
C GLN A 59 -9.68 -2.56 -9.50
N GLU A 60 -10.74 -3.22 -9.07
CA GLU A 60 -12.12 -2.76 -9.21
C GLU A 60 -12.71 -2.70 -7.80
N THR A 61 -13.28 -1.56 -7.42
CA THR A 61 -13.83 -1.38 -6.08
C THR A 61 -15.04 -2.30 -5.88
N ASP A 62 -15.20 -2.87 -4.70
CA ASP A 62 -16.43 -3.58 -4.32
C ASP A 62 -17.41 -2.62 -3.67
N ARG A 63 -16.89 -1.57 -3.01
CA ARG A 63 -17.65 -0.49 -2.43
C ARG A 63 -17.63 0.74 -3.33
N HIS A 64 -18.76 1.43 -3.41
CA HIS A 64 -18.85 2.72 -4.08
C HIS A 64 -17.93 3.75 -3.41
N PRO A 65 -17.01 4.39 -4.17
CA PRO A 65 -16.15 5.44 -3.62
C PRO A 65 -16.98 6.59 -3.06
N TYR A 66 -16.65 7.03 -1.84
CA TYR A 66 -17.19 8.24 -1.24
C TYR A 66 -16.16 9.36 -1.27
N TYR A 67 -16.59 10.58 -0.93
CA TYR A 67 -15.66 11.69 -0.80
C TYR A 67 -15.23 11.92 0.66
N LEU A 68 -13.95 12.23 0.83
CA LEU A 68 -13.32 12.47 2.13
C LEU A 68 -13.58 13.87 2.62
N THR A 69 -13.71 14.02 3.94
CA THR A 69 -13.68 15.33 4.61
C THR A 69 -12.24 15.82 4.76
N PRO A 70 -11.96 17.13 4.58
CA PRO A 70 -10.62 17.68 4.80
C PRO A 70 -10.04 17.38 6.18
N GLU A 71 -8.87 16.76 6.24
CA GLU A 71 -8.14 16.48 7.48
C GLU A 71 -6.63 16.24 7.25
N LEU A 72 -5.92 15.86 8.30
CA LEU A 72 -4.55 15.37 8.23
C LEU A 72 -4.58 13.87 7.93
N GLY A 73 -4.20 13.47 6.72
CA GLY A 73 -4.20 12.06 6.35
C GLY A 73 -3.03 11.27 6.97
N ALA A 74 -3.16 9.95 6.97
CA ALA A 74 -2.16 8.98 7.44
C ALA A 74 -0.79 9.13 6.76
N CYS A 75 -0.75 9.73 5.56
CA CYS A 75 0.50 10.05 4.87
C CYS A 75 1.20 11.33 5.37
N GLY A 76 0.69 11.95 6.43
CA GLY A 76 1.23 13.21 6.98
C GLY A 76 0.92 14.44 6.10
N VAL A 77 -0.07 14.34 5.21
CA VAL A 77 -0.47 15.41 4.30
C VAL A 77 -1.82 15.97 4.77
N THR A 78 -1.89 17.25 5.09
CA THR A 78 -3.17 17.95 5.27
C THR A 78 -3.79 18.17 3.90
N TYR A 79 -4.96 17.57 3.67
CA TYR A 79 -5.68 17.69 2.41
C TYR A 79 -6.96 18.50 2.54
N ASN A 80 -7.41 19.05 1.40
CA ASN A 80 -8.63 19.85 1.32
C ASN A 80 -9.48 19.46 0.10
N ASP A 81 -10.68 20.03 0.03
CA ASP A 81 -11.68 19.76 -1.00
C ASP A 81 -11.19 20.01 -2.44
N ASN A 82 -10.12 20.78 -2.64
CA ASN A 82 -9.60 21.16 -3.96
C ASN A 82 -8.47 20.26 -4.46
N MET A 83 -7.94 19.38 -3.62
CA MET A 83 -6.82 18.50 -3.99
C MET A 83 -7.32 17.27 -4.75
N LEU A 84 -6.49 16.72 -5.64
CA LEU A 84 -6.73 15.42 -6.28
C LEU A 84 -6.02 14.33 -5.50
N GLY A 85 -6.66 13.89 -4.42
CA GLY A 85 -6.15 12.89 -3.51
C GLY A 85 -7.08 11.68 -3.41
N ALA A 86 -6.55 10.60 -2.84
CA ALA A 86 -7.31 9.43 -2.49
C ALA A 86 -6.78 8.79 -1.21
N CYS A 87 -7.66 8.01 -0.58
CA CYS A 87 -7.31 7.10 0.49
C CYS A 87 -7.44 5.65 0.04
N LEU A 88 -6.67 4.77 0.67
CA LEU A 88 -6.70 3.33 0.44
C LEU A 88 -6.86 2.58 1.76
N ASN A 89 -7.14 1.28 1.71
CA ASN A 89 -7.07 0.44 2.91
C ASN A 89 -5.69 0.58 3.60
N PRO A 90 -5.61 0.58 4.95
CA PRO A 90 -4.34 0.66 5.67
C PRO A 90 -3.30 -0.38 5.24
N GLY A 91 -3.75 -1.54 4.76
CA GLY A 91 -2.93 -2.57 4.14
C GLY A 91 -2.11 -2.12 2.93
N TRP A 92 -2.37 -0.95 2.34
CA TRP A 92 -1.52 -0.31 1.32
C TRP A 92 -0.64 0.81 1.85
N VAL A 93 -0.94 1.34 3.03
CA VAL A 93 -0.36 2.59 3.53
C VAL A 93 0.53 2.29 4.74
N GLU A 94 -0.05 2.10 5.92
CA GLU A 94 0.68 1.84 7.17
C GLU A 94 1.09 0.36 7.28
N SER A 95 0.19 -0.52 6.84
CA SER A 95 0.30 -1.97 6.91
C SER A 95 0.70 -2.60 5.57
N GLY A 96 1.15 -1.82 4.59
CA GLY A 96 1.76 -2.34 3.37
C GLY A 96 3.21 -2.77 3.59
N TYR A 97 3.66 -3.79 2.87
CA TYR A 97 5.09 -4.08 2.73
C TYR A 97 5.83 -2.98 1.96
N TYR A 98 5.11 -2.24 1.14
CA TYR A 98 5.52 -1.04 0.41
C TYR A 98 4.50 0.06 0.71
N ASN A 99 4.97 1.14 1.35
CA ASN A 99 4.10 2.25 1.69
C ASN A 99 3.64 2.97 0.42
N SER A 100 2.32 3.10 0.23
CA SER A 100 1.74 3.70 -0.97
C SER A 100 1.55 5.22 -0.91
N CYS A 101 1.87 5.89 0.19
CA CYS A 101 1.82 7.34 0.31
C CYS A 101 2.59 8.04 -0.81
N GLY A 102 1.98 9.07 -1.40
CA GLY A 102 2.56 9.85 -2.49
C GLY A 102 2.54 9.16 -3.86
N ARG A 103 2.08 7.90 -3.96
CA ARG A 103 2.01 7.20 -5.24
C ARG A 103 0.89 7.78 -6.10
N LYS A 104 1.24 8.01 -7.37
CA LYS A 104 0.29 8.41 -8.41
C LYS A 104 -0.56 7.22 -8.83
N THR A 105 -1.87 7.42 -8.83
CA THR A 105 -2.85 6.39 -9.08
C THR A 105 -3.84 6.89 -10.12
N THR A 106 -4.06 6.10 -11.18
CA THR A 106 -5.13 6.38 -12.13
C THR A 106 -6.41 5.77 -11.60
N VAL A 107 -7.49 6.54 -11.58
CA VAL A 107 -8.84 6.09 -11.23
C VAL A 107 -9.77 6.34 -12.42
N MET A 108 -10.57 5.33 -12.77
CA MET A 108 -11.41 5.29 -13.96
C MET A 108 -12.84 4.95 -13.56
N ASN A 109 -13.80 5.76 -13.99
CA ASN A 109 -15.21 5.45 -13.88
C ASN A 109 -15.69 4.80 -15.19
N PRO A 110 -15.94 3.46 -15.21
CA PRO A 110 -16.29 2.76 -16.44
C PRO A 110 -17.67 3.14 -16.98
N ALA A 111 -18.57 3.70 -16.15
CA ALA A 111 -19.92 4.08 -16.55
C ALA A 111 -19.95 5.34 -17.42
N ASN A 112 -19.13 6.34 -17.10
CA ASN A 112 -19.06 7.61 -17.84
C ASN A 112 -17.75 7.81 -18.63
N LYS A 113 -16.85 6.82 -18.60
CA LYS A 113 -15.54 6.82 -19.29
C LYS A 113 -14.57 7.91 -18.82
N LYS A 114 -14.84 8.59 -17.71
CA LYS A 114 -13.92 9.57 -17.12
C LYS A 114 -12.76 8.86 -16.42
N SER A 115 -11.60 9.49 -16.44
CA SER A 115 -10.39 9.04 -15.77
C SER A 115 -9.66 10.23 -15.19
N ILE A 116 -9.08 10.06 -14.00
CA ILE A 116 -8.26 11.08 -13.33
C ILE A 116 -6.99 10.44 -12.76
N GLU A 117 -5.96 11.26 -12.57
CA GLU A 117 -4.80 10.91 -11.74
C GLU A 117 -5.00 11.53 -10.35
N VAL A 118 -4.80 10.73 -9.31
CA VAL A 118 -4.81 11.16 -7.90
C VAL A 118 -3.50 10.76 -7.22
N VAL A 119 -3.22 11.38 -6.09
CA VAL A 119 -2.12 11.00 -5.20
C VAL A 119 -2.70 10.29 -3.98
N ILE A 120 -2.10 9.18 -3.55
CA ILE A 120 -2.47 8.55 -2.28
C ILE A 120 -1.97 9.42 -1.13
N ILE A 121 -2.90 9.91 -0.32
CA ILE A 121 -2.66 10.91 0.74
C ILE A 121 -3.13 10.45 2.12
N ASP A 122 -3.88 9.36 2.19
CA ASP A 122 -4.52 8.92 3.42
C ASP A 122 -4.80 7.42 3.41
N SER A 123 -5.19 6.88 4.55
CA SER A 123 -5.79 5.56 4.70
C SER A 123 -7.26 5.67 5.06
N CYS A 124 -8.07 4.72 4.59
CA CYS A 124 -9.49 4.64 4.85
C CYS A 124 -9.81 3.31 5.49
N ILE A 125 -10.41 3.39 6.67
CA ILE A 125 -11.03 2.26 7.36
C ILE A 125 -12.54 2.42 7.27
N SER A 126 -13.26 1.32 7.10
CA SER A 126 -14.71 1.39 7.33
C SER A 126 -14.98 1.37 8.83
N ASP A 127 -15.86 2.26 9.23
CA ASP A 127 -16.57 2.29 10.51
C ASP A 127 -17.67 1.21 10.64
N ASP A 128 -18.08 0.60 9.53
CA ASP A 128 -19.17 -0.37 9.45
C ASP A 128 -18.66 -1.79 9.15
N ALA A 129 -18.84 -2.70 10.11
CA ALA A 129 -18.53 -4.12 9.95
C ALA A 129 -19.34 -4.78 8.81
N LYS A 130 -20.48 -4.20 8.40
CA LYS A 130 -21.30 -4.70 7.30
C LYS A 130 -20.79 -4.26 5.93
N HIS A 131 -20.01 -3.19 5.85
CA HIS A 131 -19.48 -2.63 4.60
C HIS A 131 -17.97 -2.37 4.71
N PRO A 132 -17.16 -3.41 5.00
CA PRO A 132 -15.72 -3.26 5.17
C PRO A 132 -15.07 -2.58 3.97
N PHE A 133 -14.04 -1.78 4.23
CA PHE A 133 -13.21 -1.17 3.18
C PHE A 133 -12.11 -2.16 2.80
N HIS A 134 -12.20 -2.80 1.64
CA HIS A 134 -11.30 -3.86 1.19
C HIS A 134 -10.03 -3.32 0.53
N CYS A 135 -9.07 -4.21 0.26
CA CYS A 135 -7.81 -3.87 -0.43
C CYS A 135 -8.02 -3.35 -1.86
N ASN A 136 -9.12 -3.66 -2.51
CA ASN A 136 -9.46 -3.16 -3.84
C ASN A 136 -10.27 -1.86 -3.81
N ASP A 137 -10.66 -1.37 -2.63
CA ASP A 137 -11.42 -0.13 -2.50
C ASP A 137 -10.52 1.11 -2.48
N ILE A 138 -11.06 2.21 -3.02
CA ILE A 138 -10.44 3.54 -3.03
C ILE A 138 -11.53 4.57 -2.81
N SER A 139 -11.25 5.61 -2.03
CA SER A 139 -12.14 6.77 -1.86
C SER A 139 -11.36 8.07 -2.03
N LEU A 140 -12.06 9.15 -2.34
CA LEU A 140 -11.48 10.27 -3.08
C LEU A 140 -11.65 11.58 -2.32
N THR A 141 -10.75 12.52 -2.49
CA THR A 141 -11.07 13.90 -2.10
C THR A 141 -12.22 14.45 -2.93
N LYS A 142 -12.91 15.49 -2.44
CA LYS A 142 -14.09 16.06 -3.12
C LYS A 142 -13.83 16.48 -4.57
N ALA A 143 -12.72 17.17 -4.87
CA ALA A 143 -12.38 17.52 -6.25
C ALA A 143 -12.19 16.30 -7.15
N ALA A 144 -11.54 15.23 -6.66
CA ALA A 144 -11.35 13.99 -7.41
C ALA A 144 -12.69 13.26 -7.65
N PHE A 145 -13.53 13.20 -6.62
CA PHE A 145 -14.88 12.66 -6.70
C PHE A 145 -15.73 13.36 -7.76
N LEU A 146 -15.78 14.69 -7.73
CA LEU A 146 -16.49 15.51 -8.71
C LEU A 146 -15.92 15.34 -10.12
N ALA A 147 -14.60 15.30 -10.26
CA ALA A 147 -13.94 15.11 -11.55
C ALA A 147 -14.29 13.75 -12.20
N LEU A 148 -14.53 12.70 -11.40
CA LEU A 148 -15.04 11.40 -11.87
C LEU A 148 -16.55 11.34 -12.11
N GLY A 149 -17.25 12.47 -11.96
CA GLY A 149 -18.69 12.59 -12.17
C GLY A 149 -19.53 12.19 -10.97
N GLY A 150 -18.98 12.29 -9.76
CA GLY A 150 -19.75 12.16 -8.54
C GLY A 150 -20.66 13.35 -8.29
N ASN A 151 -21.76 13.08 -7.59
CA ASN A 151 -22.72 14.07 -7.14
C ASN A 151 -22.62 14.19 -5.60
N PRO A 152 -22.29 15.37 -5.04
CA PRO A 152 -22.16 15.53 -3.59
C PRO A 152 -23.42 15.17 -2.81
N ASP A 153 -24.61 15.34 -3.41
CA ASP A 153 -25.88 15.05 -2.75
C ASP A 153 -26.06 13.54 -2.49
N ASP A 154 -25.40 12.69 -3.29
CA ASP A 154 -25.45 11.23 -3.13
C ASP A 154 -24.42 10.72 -2.11
N GLY A 155 -23.35 11.48 -1.84
CA GLY A 155 -22.28 11.09 -0.92
C GLY A 155 -21.31 10.01 -1.45
N TYR A 156 -21.64 9.34 -2.55
CA TYR A 156 -20.84 8.29 -3.18
C TYR A 156 -21.00 8.26 -4.71
N LEU A 157 -20.06 7.61 -5.40
CA LEU A 157 -20.17 7.38 -6.84
C LEU A 157 -21.17 6.25 -7.08
N ALA A 158 -22.18 6.48 -7.92
CA ALA A 158 -23.21 5.47 -8.21
C ALA A 158 -22.69 4.16 -8.83
N ASN A 159 -21.41 4.10 -9.23
CA ASN A 159 -20.80 2.93 -9.85
C ASN A 159 -19.43 2.68 -9.22
N ASN A 160 -19.03 1.40 -9.21
CA ASN A 160 -17.66 1.00 -8.90
C ASN A 160 -16.68 1.60 -9.89
N VAL A 161 -15.46 1.87 -9.42
CA VAL A 161 -14.37 2.41 -10.21
C VAL A 161 -13.26 1.40 -10.37
N LYS A 162 -12.46 1.58 -11.41
CA LYS A 162 -11.22 0.84 -11.63
C LYS A 162 -10.04 1.71 -11.29
N TRP A 163 -9.01 1.16 -10.68
CA TRP A 163 -7.80 1.92 -10.39
C TRP A 163 -6.54 1.07 -10.47
N TYR A 164 -5.40 1.73 -10.68
CA TYR A 164 -4.08 1.10 -10.66
C TYR A 164 -3.01 2.14 -10.33
N PHE A 165 -1.91 1.70 -9.74
CA PHE A 165 -0.74 2.55 -9.51
C PHE A 165 0.01 2.80 -10.81
N ASN A 166 0.35 4.05 -11.10
CA ASN A 166 0.94 4.45 -12.38
C ASN A 166 2.35 3.88 -12.59
N ASP A 167 3.07 3.62 -11.51
CA ASP A 167 4.39 2.97 -11.55
C ASP A 167 4.35 1.50 -12.01
N GLN A 168 3.17 0.88 -12.08
CA GLN A 168 2.97 -0.44 -12.68
C GLN A 168 2.95 -0.44 -14.20
N LYS A 169 2.68 0.71 -14.84
CA LYS A 169 2.86 0.91 -16.28
C LYS A 169 4.31 1.30 -16.54
N LYS A 170 5.18 0.31 -16.75
CA LYS A 170 6.51 0.53 -17.35
C LYS A 170 6.57 -0.17 -18.70
#